data_AF-A0AAU5Z3N3-F1
#
_entry.id   AF-A0AAU5Z3N3-F1
#
_cell.length_a   1.000
_cell.length_b   1.000
_cell.length_c   1.000
_cell.angle_alpha   90.00
_cell.angle_beta   90.00
_cell.angle_gamma   90.00
#
_symmetry.space_group_name_H-M   'P 1'
#
loop_
_entity.id
_entity.type
_entity.pdbx_description
1 polymer ?
#
loop_
_entity_poly.entity_id
_entity_poly.type
_entity_poly.pdbx_seq_one_letter_code
_entity_poly.pdbx_strand_id
1 'polypeptide(L)'
;MQFQADVLGSHVVAPAAAEITATGAAYAAGLATGFWSGLDELRANYTITHGWEPHMSADEGARGVAGWRIGVERTLDLAGKTG
;
A
#
# COMPACT_ATOMS: atom_id res chain seq x y z
N MET A 1 1.92 0.37 -10.01
CA MET A 1 2.04 1.13 -8.75
C MET A 1 3.22 2.11 -8.76
N GLN A 2 3.81 2.42 -9.93
CA GLN A 2 4.96 3.33 -10.03
C GLN A 2 4.68 4.72 -9.44
N PHE A 3 3.58 5.36 -9.84
CA PHE A 3 3.23 6.68 -9.31
C PHE A 3 3.08 6.71 -7.79
N GLN A 4 2.61 5.61 -7.17
CA GLN A 4 2.50 5.51 -5.72
C GLN A 4 3.88 5.40 -5.07
N ALA A 5 4.79 4.61 -5.64
CA ALA A 5 6.18 4.53 -5.19
C ALA A 5 6.88 5.89 -5.31
N ASP A 6 6.68 6.57 -6.44
CA ASP A 6 7.19 7.91 -6.72
C ASP A 6 6.72 8.95 -5.71
N VAL A 7 5.41 9.02 -5.45
CA VAL A 7 4.81 9.98 -4.51
C VAL A 7 5.21 9.69 -3.06
N LEU A 8 5.31 8.42 -2.67
CA LEU A 8 5.74 8.03 -1.32
C LEU A 8 7.25 8.13 -1.12
N GLY A 9 8.04 8.14 -2.20
CA GLY A 9 9.50 8.06 -2.14
C GLY A 9 10.01 6.76 -1.53
N SER A 10 9.25 5.66 -1.69
CA SER A 10 9.54 4.38 -1.03
C SER A 10 9.27 3.19 -1.96
N HIS A 11 10.03 2.11 -1.81
CA HIS A 11 9.80 0.85 -2.51
C HIS A 11 8.40 0.30 -2.21
N VAL A 12 7.62 0.04 -3.25
CA VAL A 12 6.28 -0.55 -3.17
C VAL A 12 6.33 -1.96 -3.74
N VAL A 13 5.73 -2.93 -3.05
CA VAL A 13 5.65 -4.33 -3.49
C VAL A 13 4.20 -4.77 -3.67
N ALA A 14 3.97 -5.61 -4.67
CA ALA A 14 2.72 -6.34 -4.85
C ALA A 14 2.94 -7.82 -4.52
N PRO A 15 2.21 -8.37 -3.53
CA PRO A 15 2.28 -9.79 -3.23
C PRO A 15 1.71 -10.61 -4.39
N ALA A 16 2.14 -11.87 -4.51
CA ALA A 16 1.68 -12.80 -5.53
C ALA A 16 0.30 -13.39 -5.26
N ALA A 17 -0.13 -13.41 -3.99
CA ALA A 17 -1.47 -13.83 -3.63
C ALA A 17 -2.51 -12.88 -4.23
N ALA A 18 -3.36 -13.41 -5.12
CA ALA A 18 -4.41 -12.64 -5.78
C ALA A 18 -5.43 -12.05 -4.79
N GLU A 19 -5.70 -12.74 -3.68
CA GLU A 19 -6.62 -12.30 -2.62
C GLU A 19 -5.96 -12.33 -1.25
N ILE A 20 -5.18 -11.29 -0.95
CA ILE A 20 -4.40 -11.20 0.29
C ILE A 20 -5.27 -11.25 1.57
N THR A 21 -6.52 -10.79 1.50
CA THR A 21 -7.47 -10.85 2.63
C THR A 21 -7.82 -12.29 3.00
N ALA A 22 -8.18 -13.11 2.02
CA ALA A 22 -8.49 -14.53 2.25
C ALA A 22 -7.24 -15.30 2.69
N THR A 23 -6.08 -14.98 2.10
CA THR A 23 -4.79 -15.56 2.52
C THR A 23 -4.49 -15.25 3.99
N GLY A 24 -4.70 -14.01 4.44
CA GLY A 24 -4.50 -13.64 5.84
C GLY A 24 -5.40 -14.40 6.81
N ALA A 25 -6.68 -14.56 6.46
CA ALA A 25 -7.62 -15.35 7.25
C ALA A 25 -7.22 -16.84 7.32
N ALA A 26 -6.81 -17.42 6.19
CA ALA A 26 -6.33 -18.79 6.13
C ALA A 26 -5.10 -19.00 7.01
N TYR A 27 -4.10 -18.11 6.89
CA TYR A 27 -2.90 -18.16 7.74
C TYR A 27 -3.23 -18.07 9.23
N ALA A 28 -4.11 -17.16 9.65
CA ALA A 28 -4.51 -17.03 11.04
C ALA A 28 -5.19 -18.32 11.56
N ALA A 29 -6.13 -18.88 10.79
CA ALA A 29 -6.81 -20.11 11.16
C ALA A 29 -5.85 -21.31 11.20
N GLY A 30 -4.97 -21.46 10.22
CA GLY A 30 -4.04 -22.57 10.14
C GLY A 30 -2.94 -22.53 11.20
N LEU A 31 -2.51 -21.35 11.66
CA LEU A 31 -1.65 -21.26 12.85
C LEU A 31 -2.40 -21.71 14.11
N ALA A 32 -3.66 -21.29 14.27
CA ALA A 32 -4.46 -21.63 15.45
C ALA A 32 -4.79 -23.13 15.55
N THR A 33 -4.90 -23.82 14.41
CA THR A 33 -5.18 -25.27 14.35
C THR A 33 -3.94 -26.15 14.22
N GLY A 34 -2.74 -25.55 14.12
CA GLY A 34 -1.48 -26.27 13.92
C GLY A 34 -1.30 -26.85 12.53
N PHE A 35 -2.06 -26.37 11.53
CA PHE A 35 -1.82 -26.71 10.13
C PHE A 35 -0.47 -26.20 9.63
N TRP A 36 -0.07 -24.99 10.07
CA TRP A 36 1.30 -24.49 9.92
C TRP A 36 1.99 -24.48 11.28
N SER A 37 3.28 -24.81 11.28
CA SER A 37 4.13 -24.92 12.45
C SER A 37 4.52 -23.57 13.07
N GLY A 38 4.42 -22.48 12.30
CA GLY A 38 4.72 -21.14 12.79
C GLY A 38 4.90 -20.09 11.69
N LEU A 39 5.32 -18.90 12.10
CA LEU A 39 5.48 -17.75 11.19
C LEU A 39 6.56 -17.95 10.12
N ASP A 40 7.59 -18.74 10.40
CA ASP A 40 8.67 -19.00 9.43
C ASP A 40 8.17 -19.79 8.22
N GLU A 41 7.27 -20.76 8.46
CA GLU A 41 6.63 -21.53 7.39
C GLU A 41 5.72 -20.63 6.53
N LEU A 42 5.02 -19.66 7.15
CA LEU A 42 4.23 -18.68 6.41
C LEU A 42 5.10 -17.71 5.59
N ARG A 43 6.25 -17.29 6.11
CA ARG A 43 7.21 -16.44 5.38
C ARG A 43 7.74 -17.12 4.13
N ALA A 44 7.98 -18.43 4.18
CA ALA A 44 8.38 -19.21 3.02
C ALA A 44 7.29 -19.24 1.93
N ASN A 45 6.02 -19.09 2.30
CA ASN A 45 4.90 -19.03 1.35
C ASN A 45 4.70 -17.61 0.77
N TYR A 46 5.29 -16.57 1.37
CA TYR A 46 5.16 -15.20 0.90
C TYR A 46 6.05 -14.96 -0.33
N THR A 47 5.42 -14.64 -1.45
CA THR A 47 6.10 -14.33 -2.72
C THR A 47 5.66 -12.96 -3.24
N ILE A 48 6.59 -12.20 -3.81
CA ILE A 48 6.33 -10.91 -4.45
C ILE A 48 6.24 -11.14 -5.97
N THR A 49 5.17 -10.65 -6.61
CA THR A 49 5.06 -10.69 -8.08
C THR A 49 5.78 -9.52 -8.73
N HIS A 50 5.73 -8.35 -8.11
CA HIS A 50 6.32 -7.14 -8.68
C HIS A 50 6.70 -6.13 -7.60
N GLY A 51 7.76 -5.36 -7.85
CA GLY A 51 8.20 -4.24 -7.02
C GLY A 51 8.41 -2.98 -7.87
N TRP A 52 8.24 -1.81 -7.27
CA TRP A 52 8.46 -0.51 -7.91
C TRP A 52 9.33 0.34 -6.98
N GLU A 53 10.50 0.73 -7.46
CA GLU A 53 11.36 1.72 -6.82
C GLU A 53 10.93 3.14 -7.23
N PRO A 54 11.09 4.15 -6.37
CA PRO A 54 10.80 5.53 -6.74
C PRO A 54 11.77 6.02 -7.82
N HIS A 55 11.23 6.62 -8.88
CA HIS A 55 11.98 7.25 -9.97
C HIS A 55 11.83 8.78 -9.95
N MET A 56 10.74 9.28 -9.37
CA MET A 56 10.50 10.71 -9.22
C MET A 56 11.43 11.33 -8.17
N SER A 57 11.92 12.54 -8.45
CA SER A 57 12.69 13.30 -7.44
C SER A 57 11.81 13.73 -6.27
N ALA A 58 12.41 13.82 -5.07
CA ALA A 58 11.68 14.27 -3.88
C ALA A 58 11.05 15.66 -4.06
N ASP A 59 11.73 16.57 -4.76
CA ASP A 59 11.22 17.92 -5.05
C ASP A 59 10.00 17.90 -5.96
N GLU A 60 10.00 17.03 -6.97
CA GLU A 60 8.86 16.86 -7.86
C GLU A 60 7.65 16.26 -7.14
N GLY A 61 7.88 15.22 -6.33
CA GLY A 61 6.85 14.63 -5.49
C GLY A 61 6.25 15.66 -4.52
N ALA A 62 7.10 16.46 -3.86
CA ALA A 62 6.68 17.50 -2.94
C ALA A 62 5.81 18.58 -3.62
N ARG A 63 6.17 19.01 -4.84
CA ARG A 63 5.35 19.95 -5.63
C ARG A 63 3.98 19.36 -5.95
N GLY A 64 3.93 18.10 -6.37
CA GLY A 64 2.67 17.40 -6.66
C GLY A 64 1.75 17.31 -5.43
N VAL A 65 2.31 16.90 -4.28
CA VAL A 65 1.58 16.83 -3.01
C VAL A 65 1.08 18.20 -2.57
N ALA A 66 1.87 19.27 -2.74
CA ALA A 66 1.44 20.64 -2.44
C ALA A 66 0.24 21.06 -3.28
N GLY A 67 0.26 20.78 -4.59
CA GLY A 67 -0.88 21.03 -5.48
C GLY A 67 -2.13 20.25 -5.09
N TRP A 68 -1.98 18.97 -4.75
CA TRP A 68 -3.09 18.13 -4.26
C TRP A 68 -3.71 18.69 -2.97
N ARG A 69 -2.90 19.15 -2.00
CA ARG A 69 -3.39 19.77 -0.76
C ARG A 69 -4.26 21.00 -1.02
N ILE A 70 -3.85 21.87 -1.94
CA ILE A 70 -4.66 23.03 -2.36
C ILE A 70 -6.02 22.57 -2.91
N GLY A 71 -6.02 21.51 -3.72
CA GLY A 71 -7.26 20.91 -4.25
C GLY A 71 -8.20 20.43 -3.14
N VAL A 72 -7.66 19.68 -2.17
CA VAL A 72 -8.41 19.19 -1.00
C VAL A 72 -9.00 20.34 -0.19
N GLU A 73 -8.22 21.37 0.14
CA GLU A 73 -8.70 22.57 0.85
C GLU A 73 -9.88 23.22 0.14
N ARG A 74 -9.79 23.42 -1.18
CA ARG A 74 -10.88 24.03 -1.96
C ARG A 74 -12.16 23.20 -1.94
N THR A 75 -12.05 21.87 -1.93
CA THR A 75 -13.22 20.98 -1.83
C THR A 75 -13.85 21.04 -0.44
N LEU A 76 -13.04 21.10 0.62
CA LEU A 76 -13.54 21.25 1.99
C LEU A 76 -14.21 22.61 2.21
N ASP A 77 -13.61 23.68 1.72
CA ASP A 77 -14.17 25.04 1.76
C ASP A 77 -15.52 25.12 1.04
N LEU A 78 -15.68 24.42 -0.09
CA LEU A 78 -16.94 24.35 -0.81
C LEU A 78 -18.02 23.66 0.04
N ALA A 79 -17.69 22.50 0.65
CA ALA A 79 -18.62 21.76 1.48
C ALA A 79 -19.07 22.55 2.72
N GLY A 80 -18.16 23.33 3.34
CA GLY A 80 -18.46 24.17 4.49
C GLY A 80 -19.32 25.40 4.19
N LYS A 81 -19.41 25.84 2.93
CA LYS A 81 -20.28 26.95 2.50
C LYS A 81 -21.72 26.53 2.19
N THR A 82 -21.98 25.22 2.13
CA THR A 82 -23.29 24.65 1.80
C THR A 82 -24.08 24.12 3.00
N GLY A 83 -23.58 24.30 4.22
CA GLY A 83 -24.27 23.98 5.48
C GLY A 83 -24.57 25.23 6.30
#